data_AF-A0A971KRJ2-F1
#
_entry.id   AF-A0A971KRJ2-F1
#
_cell.length_a   1.000
_cell.length_b   1.000
_cell.length_c   1.000
_cell.angle_alpha   90.00
_cell.angle_beta   90.00
_cell.angle_gamma   90.00
#
_symmetry.space_group_name_H-M   'P 1'
#
loop_
_entity.id
_entity.type
_entity.pdbx_description
1 polymer ?
#
loop_
_entity_poly.entity_id
_entity_poly.type
_entity_poly.pdbx_seq_one_letter_code
_entity_poly.pdbx_strand_id
1 'polypeptide(L)'
;MITKKQIYFYNFSARNLPDFSKTDFDSMIVENGLIKEIGKYGNSIADDNILQCKKIDLKGAIIFPPFVDAHIHFLQTGISLLGCQLNEVNSLKKLFALVSEESKIHNYVFGWNLQESLLKEKRIPSLKELDKICPKKFVWLARADLHSAVINTVTKNWANKLLQNSEFNTQINDECNLISGEIYNFLSFKLLNEIPQNLKKKALKLAEELCFKQGVGTVHALEGNENTQDDVILTANFFKTSKLNAVIYHQSEDPTLATSNNWKQIGGCLLVDGSIGSKTAALNEDYVDTPGYRGNLYRQTEDIIKLLKMAADNKLQLAMHAIGDKAVDITASCYAWARDTYGNSYHPHRIEHFILPSFKAIRNARLSNSFICIQPAFDYYWGGENGLYAQKLGKERALKCNPFKTLLNSGLILAGGSDSPVTPINPILGIHSLVNHKNPDEQIDLNTALSIFISEPHKLTKESGFKGFLKKGFPADFVCLSRDPFRVSKSKIKKICPTALYISGETVYKRNSLFQKLKGFINKLLNSN
;
A
#
# COMPACT_ATOMS: atom_id res chain seq x y z
N MET A 1 31.02 3.73 32.11
CA MET A 1 29.64 3.20 32.16
C MET A 1 28.78 4.06 31.25
N ILE A 2 28.30 3.53 30.12
CA ILE A 2 27.35 4.24 29.26
C ILE A 2 26.02 4.22 30.01
N THR A 3 25.59 5.36 30.56
CA THR A 3 24.27 5.50 31.19
C THR A 3 23.21 5.13 30.15
N LYS A 4 22.54 3.99 30.36
CA LYS A 4 21.48 3.53 29.47
C LYS A 4 20.37 4.59 29.46
N LYS A 5 20.05 5.11 28.28
CA LYS A 5 19.02 6.15 28.12
C LYS A 5 17.65 5.52 28.33
N GLN A 6 17.14 5.61 29.55
CA GLN A 6 15.78 5.18 29.88
C GLN A 6 14.79 6.32 29.64
N ILE A 7 13.63 5.99 29.06
CA ILE A 7 12.55 6.93 28.78
C ILE A 7 11.31 6.45 29.52
N TYR A 8 10.69 7.34 30.28
CA TYR A 8 9.41 7.08 30.92
C TYR A 8 8.30 7.81 30.16
N PHE A 9 7.47 7.07 29.45
CA PHE A 9 6.24 7.58 28.84
C PHE A 9 5.10 7.46 29.85
N TYR A 10 4.27 8.49 29.96
CA TYR A 10 3.15 8.49 30.90
C TYR A 10 1.97 9.35 30.41
N ASN A 11 0.83 9.20 31.10
CA ASN A 11 -0.40 9.92 30.83
C ASN A 11 -0.89 9.69 29.39
N PHE A 12 -1.21 8.42 29.08
CA PHE A 12 -1.82 8.00 27.81
C PHE A 12 -2.88 6.92 28.06
N SER A 13 -3.49 6.38 27.00
CA SER A 13 -4.33 5.18 27.06
C SER A 13 -3.81 4.19 26.02
N ALA A 14 -3.11 3.14 26.45
CA ALA A 14 -2.66 2.09 25.57
C ALA A 14 -3.81 1.15 25.23
N ARG A 15 -4.10 1.04 23.93
CA ARG A 15 -5.06 0.12 23.35
C ARG A 15 -4.29 -1.04 22.75
N ASN A 16 -4.51 -2.23 23.28
CA ASN A 16 -3.71 -3.42 22.96
C ASN A 16 -4.63 -4.64 22.80
N LEU A 17 -4.16 -5.67 22.09
CA LEU A 17 -4.88 -6.94 22.05
C LEU A 17 -4.88 -7.62 23.43
N PRO A 18 -5.94 -8.36 23.79
CA PRO A 18 -7.03 -8.84 22.92
C PRO A 18 -8.20 -7.86 22.69
N ASP A 19 -8.26 -6.74 23.41
CA ASP A 19 -9.41 -5.82 23.40
C ASP A 19 -8.95 -4.35 23.28
N PHE A 20 -8.90 -3.83 22.06
CA PHE A 20 -8.54 -2.46 21.77
C PHE A 20 -9.54 -1.42 22.32
N SER A 21 -10.73 -1.85 22.78
CA SER A 21 -11.76 -0.92 23.30
C SER A 21 -11.49 -0.44 24.72
N LYS A 22 -10.54 -1.05 25.44
CA LYS A 22 -10.17 -0.74 26.83
C LYS A 22 -8.73 -0.25 26.96
N THR A 23 -8.46 0.51 28.01
CA THR A 23 -7.08 0.89 28.35
C THR A 23 -6.44 -0.31 29.02
N ASP A 24 -5.35 -0.81 28.45
CA ASP A 24 -4.53 -1.88 29.02
C ASP A 24 -3.63 -1.30 30.13
N PHE A 25 -2.89 -0.23 29.80
CA PHE A 25 -2.02 0.51 30.70
C PHE A 25 -1.88 1.98 30.24
N ASP A 26 -1.30 2.85 31.06
CA ASP A 26 -1.19 4.30 30.79
C ASP A 26 0.20 4.90 31.13
N SER A 27 1.17 4.04 31.49
CA SER A 27 2.58 4.39 31.63
C SER A 27 3.51 3.24 31.22
N MET A 28 4.71 3.57 30.72
CA MET A 28 5.75 2.58 30.40
C MET A 28 7.16 3.12 30.53
N ILE A 29 8.10 2.28 30.98
CA ILE A 29 9.54 2.54 30.92
C ILE A 29 10.11 1.81 29.70
N VAL A 30 10.91 2.55 28.93
CA VAL A 30 11.60 2.07 27.73
C VAL A 30 13.10 2.17 27.94
N GLU A 31 13.83 1.10 27.68
CA GLU A 31 15.29 1.05 27.74
C GLU A 31 15.80 0.42 26.44
N ASN A 32 16.74 1.12 25.78
CA ASN A 32 17.32 0.69 24.49
C ASN A 32 16.25 0.35 23.44
N GLY A 33 15.16 1.13 23.43
CA GLY A 33 14.04 0.97 22.51
C GLY A 33 13.06 -0.14 22.85
N LEU A 34 13.28 -0.92 23.91
CA LEU A 34 12.39 -1.99 24.34
C LEU A 34 11.59 -1.58 25.59
N ILE A 35 10.33 -1.99 25.65
CA ILE A 35 9.45 -1.82 26.81
C ILE A 35 9.99 -2.71 27.94
N LYS A 36 10.40 -2.10 29.07
CA LYS A 36 10.88 -2.81 30.25
C LYS A 36 9.81 -3.03 31.28
N GLU A 37 8.93 -2.05 31.43
CA GLU A 37 7.87 -2.05 32.42
C GLU A 37 6.65 -1.31 31.86
N ILE A 38 5.47 -1.78 32.21
CA ILE A 38 4.17 -1.16 31.91
C ILE A 38 3.42 -1.00 33.22
N GLY A 39 2.60 0.03 33.33
CA GLY A 39 1.93 0.32 34.59
C GLY A 39 0.77 1.30 34.51
N LYS A 40 0.30 1.65 35.70
CA LYS A 40 -0.66 2.70 36.00
C LYS A 40 0.06 3.96 36.47
N TYR A 41 -0.16 5.04 35.76
CA TYR A 41 0.32 6.37 36.04
C TYR A 41 -0.13 6.79 37.44
N GLY A 42 0.84 7.19 38.26
CA GLY A 42 0.62 7.66 39.63
C GLY A 42 0.65 6.59 40.71
N ASN A 43 0.71 5.28 40.41
CA ASN A 43 0.60 4.26 41.47
C ASN A 43 1.37 2.94 41.29
N SER A 44 1.89 2.56 40.10
CA SER A 44 2.36 1.15 39.92
C SER A 44 3.80 0.94 39.45
N ILE A 45 4.58 1.97 39.18
CA ILE A 45 6.00 1.85 38.81
C ILE A 45 6.80 2.53 39.92
N ALA A 46 7.79 1.85 40.48
CA ALA A 46 8.57 2.36 41.61
C ALA A 46 9.23 3.71 41.23
N ASP A 47 9.10 4.71 42.11
CA ASP A 47 9.59 6.08 41.85
C ASP A 47 11.09 6.11 41.56
N ASP A 48 11.88 5.26 42.21
CA ASP A 48 13.32 5.14 41.99
C ASP A 48 13.67 4.73 40.55
N ASN A 49 12.86 3.89 39.91
CA ASN A 49 13.03 3.52 38.50
C ASN A 49 12.72 4.70 37.57
N ILE A 50 11.80 5.59 37.97
CA ILE A 50 11.38 6.76 37.18
C ILE A 50 12.35 7.94 37.34
N LEU A 51 12.97 8.12 38.50
CA LEU A 51 13.84 9.26 38.80
C LEU A 51 15.02 9.39 37.82
N GLN A 52 15.51 8.27 37.29
CA GLN A 52 16.64 8.25 36.35
C GLN A 52 16.21 8.33 34.87
N CYS A 53 14.90 8.34 34.59
CA CYS A 53 14.37 8.33 33.23
C CYS A 53 14.17 9.75 32.66
N LYS A 54 14.38 9.89 31.34
CA LYS A 54 13.81 11.03 30.59
C LYS A 54 12.29 10.88 30.56
N LYS A 55 11.56 11.82 31.17
CA LYS A 55 10.09 11.78 31.24
C LYS A 55 9.45 12.39 29.98
N ILE A 56 8.46 11.71 29.40
CA ILE A 56 7.67 12.18 28.25
C ILE A 56 6.18 12.03 28.58
N ASP A 57 5.51 13.16 28.78
CA ASP A 57 4.06 13.25 28.94
C ASP A 57 3.38 13.14 27.57
N LEU A 58 2.50 12.15 27.41
CA LEU A 58 1.71 11.95 26.20
C LEU A 58 0.34 12.66 26.25
N LYS A 59 0.05 13.42 27.32
CA LYS A 59 -1.08 14.36 27.42
C LYS A 59 -2.45 13.73 27.17
N GLY A 60 -2.66 12.53 27.71
CA GLY A 60 -3.88 11.75 27.53
C GLY A 60 -4.04 11.15 26.13
N ALA A 61 -2.97 11.06 25.33
CA ALA A 61 -3.04 10.48 23.99
C ALA A 61 -3.51 9.03 24.03
N ILE A 62 -4.22 8.61 22.99
CA ILE A 62 -4.64 7.23 22.80
C ILE A 62 -3.63 6.59 21.88
N ILE A 63 -2.99 5.52 22.34
CA ILE A 63 -1.90 4.86 21.64
C ILE A 63 -2.27 3.43 21.26
N PHE A 64 -1.80 3.01 20.10
CA PHE A 64 -1.91 1.65 19.57
C PHE A 64 -0.52 1.21 19.10
N PRO A 65 -0.23 -0.10 18.97
CA PRO A 65 0.90 -0.51 18.14
C PRO A 65 0.74 0.10 16.72
N PRO A 66 1.84 0.42 16.00
CA PRO A 66 1.75 1.09 14.72
C PRO A 66 0.99 0.26 13.69
N PHE A 67 0.45 0.95 12.69
CA PHE A 67 -0.17 0.26 11.58
C PHE A 67 0.89 -0.43 10.70
N VAL A 68 0.43 -1.46 9.99
CA VAL A 68 1.18 -2.15 8.95
C VAL A 68 0.46 -1.93 7.62
N ASP A 69 1.22 -1.63 6.58
CA ASP A 69 0.73 -1.73 5.21
C ASP A 69 1.20 -3.05 4.61
N ALA A 70 0.31 -4.05 4.56
CA ALA A 70 0.68 -5.39 4.17
C ALA A 70 0.86 -5.58 2.66
N HIS A 71 0.57 -4.58 1.82
CA HIS A 71 0.78 -4.64 0.38
C HIS A 71 0.99 -3.23 -0.16
N ILE A 72 2.23 -2.92 -0.54
CA ILE A 72 2.59 -1.62 -1.12
C ILE A 72 3.71 -1.78 -2.15
N HIS A 73 3.60 -1.05 -3.26
CA HIS A 73 4.72 -0.81 -4.17
C HIS A 73 5.49 0.42 -3.67
N PHE A 74 6.48 0.21 -2.80
CA PHE A 74 7.05 1.28 -1.97
C PHE A 74 7.91 2.24 -2.80
N LEU A 75 8.79 1.73 -3.67
CA LEU A 75 9.55 2.60 -4.58
C LEU A 75 8.63 3.34 -5.54
N GLN A 76 7.64 2.65 -6.13
CA GLN A 76 6.69 3.27 -7.06
C GLN A 76 5.83 4.33 -6.37
N THR A 77 5.41 4.10 -5.13
CA THR A 77 4.75 5.12 -4.30
C THR A 77 5.66 6.33 -4.13
N GLY A 78 6.92 6.12 -3.76
CA GLY A 78 7.91 7.19 -3.65
C GLY A 78 8.07 7.99 -4.94
N ILE A 79 8.08 7.30 -6.08
CA ILE A 79 8.15 7.91 -7.42
C ILE A 79 6.87 8.68 -7.73
N SER A 80 5.69 8.21 -7.30
CA SER A 80 4.45 8.98 -7.45
C SER A 80 4.41 10.26 -6.61
N LEU A 81 5.24 10.30 -5.56
CA LEU A 81 5.45 11.49 -4.74
C LEU A 81 6.56 12.39 -5.30
N LEU A 82 7.34 11.90 -6.29
CA LEU A 82 8.19 12.76 -7.10
C LEU A 82 7.30 13.50 -8.11
N GLY A 83 7.50 14.80 -8.20
CA GLY A 83 6.76 15.62 -9.15
C GLY A 83 5.46 16.24 -8.64
N CYS A 84 4.71 16.78 -9.58
CA CYS A 84 3.51 17.55 -9.34
C CYS A 84 2.32 16.66 -8.94
N GLN A 85 1.64 17.02 -7.86
CA GLN A 85 0.34 16.43 -7.51
C GLN A 85 -0.77 17.22 -8.23
N LEU A 86 -1.40 16.62 -9.25
CA LEU A 86 -2.31 17.32 -10.17
C LEU A 86 -3.79 17.18 -9.80
N ASN A 87 -4.10 16.48 -8.70
CA ASN A 87 -5.46 16.19 -8.24
C ASN A 87 -6.28 17.44 -7.85
N GLU A 88 -5.63 18.56 -7.50
CA GLU A 88 -6.30 19.83 -7.16
C GLU A 88 -6.16 20.90 -8.25
N VAL A 89 -5.59 20.54 -9.41
CA VAL A 89 -5.39 21.48 -10.51
C VAL A 89 -6.68 21.66 -11.29
N ASN A 90 -7.13 22.90 -11.40
CA ASN A 90 -8.39 23.26 -12.06
C ASN A 90 -8.23 24.15 -13.30
N SER A 91 -7.00 24.37 -13.77
CA SER A 91 -6.74 25.05 -15.05
C SER A 91 -5.37 24.68 -15.62
N LEU A 92 -5.24 24.77 -16.94
CA LEU A 92 -3.95 24.59 -17.62
C LEU A 92 -2.91 25.61 -17.17
N LYS A 93 -3.33 26.85 -16.87
CA LYS A 93 -2.41 27.86 -16.29
C LYS A 93 -1.75 27.39 -15.00
N LYS A 94 -2.52 26.78 -14.08
CA LYS A 94 -1.97 26.23 -12.82
C LYS A 94 -1.13 24.99 -13.07
N LEU A 95 -1.56 24.12 -13.99
CA LEU A 95 -0.79 22.96 -14.42
C LEU A 95 0.60 23.39 -14.90
N PHE A 96 0.64 24.34 -15.83
CA PHE A 96 1.89 24.86 -16.41
C PHE A 96 2.78 25.54 -15.39
N ALA A 97 2.23 26.25 -14.41
CA ALA A 97 3.01 26.81 -13.32
C ALA A 97 3.68 25.70 -12.48
N LEU A 98 2.94 24.65 -12.10
CA LEU A 98 3.50 23.53 -11.33
C LEU A 98 4.58 22.77 -12.13
N VAL A 99 4.29 22.44 -13.39
CA VAL A 99 5.23 21.77 -14.30
C VAL A 99 6.49 22.61 -14.50
N SER A 100 6.34 23.93 -14.64
CA SER A 100 7.48 24.85 -14.79
C SER A 100 8.33 24.89 -13.53
N GLU A 101 7.74 24.97 -12.33
CA GLU A 101 8.50 24.93 -11.07
C GLU A 101 9.23 23.59 -10.90
N GLU A 102 8.58 22.47 -11.19
CA GLU A 102 9.19 21.15 -11.09
C GLU A 102 10.38 21.00 -12.07
N SER A 103 10.26 21.55 -13.28
CA SER A 103 11.31 21.51 -14.31
C SER A 103 12.62 22.18 -13.91
N LYS A 104 12.59 23.06 -12.89
CA LYS A 104 13.77 23.73 -12.32
C LYS A 104 14.55 22.81 -11.37
N ILE A 105 13.89 21.79 -10.80
CA ILE A 105 14.47 20.92 -9.78
C ILE A 105 15.32 19.81 -10.41
N HIS A 106 14.80 19.15 -11.44
CA HIS A 106 15.48 18.05 -12.12
C HIS A 106 15.13 17.96 -13.61
N ASN A 107 15.84 17.09 -14.36
CA ASN A 107 15.65 16.93 -15.80
C ASN A 107 14.41 16.12 -16.19
N TYR A 108 13.80 15.43 -15.22
CA TYR A 108 12.55 14.72 -15.36
C TYR A 108 11.42 15.61 -14.85
N VAL A 109 10.19 15.47 -15.27
CA VAL A 109 9.06 16.24 -14.74
C VAL A 109 7.91 15.28 -14.69
N PHE A 110 7.64 14.81 -13.48
CA PHE A 110 6.56 13.88 -13.22
C PHE A 110 5.33 14.63 -12.75
N GLY A 111 4.16 14.15 -13.14
CA GLY A 111 2.88 14.62 -12.63
C GLY A 111 1.93 13.46 -12.51
N TRP A 112 1.10 13.46 -11.48
CA TRP A 112 0.18 12.37 -11.20
C TRP A 112 -1.24 12.89 -10.96
N ASN A 113 -2.23 12.07 -11.29
CA ASN A 113 -3.66 12.36 -11.10
C ASN A 113 -4.21 13.52 -11.96
N LEU A 114 -3.71 13.70 -13.19
CA LEU A 114 -4.31 14.66 -14.13
C LEU A 114 -5.75 14.24 -14.49
N GLN A 115 -6.70 15.18 -14.36
CA GLN A 115 -8.09 15.00 -14.79
C GLN A 115 -8.52 16.21 -15.63
N GLU A 116 -8.62 16.03 -16.94
CA GLU A 116 -9.05 17.07 -17.87
C GLU A 116 -10.47 17.55 -17.61
N SER A 117 -11.34 16.68 -17.08
CA SER A 117 -12.71 17.00 -16.71
C SER A 117 -12.78 18.02 -15.56
N LEU A 118 -11.74 18.14 -14.74
CA LEU A 118 -11.64 19.11 -13.66
C LEU A 118 -10.99 20.44 -14.09
N LEU A 119 -10.38 20.48 -15.29
CA LEU A 119 -9.78 21.70 -15.83
C LEU A 119 -10.86 22.62 -16.43
N LYS A 120 -10.68 23.93 -16.26
CA LYS A 120 -11.52 24.96 -16.90
C LYS A 120 -11.58 24.79 -18.42
N GLU A 121 -10.46 24.41 -19.02
CA GLU A 121 -10.30 24.27 -20.47
C GLU A 121 -10.88 22.96 -21.02
N LYS A 122 -11.25 22.00 -20.15
CA LYS A 122 -11.82 20.68 -20.52
C LYS A 122 -11.01 19.91 -21.55
N ARG A 123 -9.69 20.12 -21.56
CA ARG A 123 -8.72 19.45 -22.43
C ARG A 123 -7.41 19.23 -21.70
N ILE A 124 -6.63 18.27 -22.19
CA ILE A 124 -5.23 18.09 -21.77
C ILE A 124 -4.32 19.18 -22.38
N PRO A 125 -3.13 19.41 -21.79
CA PRO A 125 -2.05 20.15 -22.46
C PRO A 125 -1.78 19.61 -23.86
N SER A 126 -1.41 20.45 -24.81
CA SER A 126 -0.88 20.03 -26.11
C SER A 126 0.63 19.77 -26.05
N LEU A 127 1.15 19.03 -27.03
CA LEU A 127 2.59 18.77 -27.18
C LEU A 127 3.41 20.07 -27.21
N LYS A 128 2.98 21.04 -28.03
CA LYS A 128 3.64 22.34 -28.22
C LYS A 128 3.64 23.18 -26.93
N GLU A 129 2.57 23.13 -26.15
CA GLU A 129 2.50 23.83 -24.86
C GLU A 129 3.51 23.25 -23.86
N LEU A 130 3.60 21.92 -23.76
CA LEU A 130 4.57 21.27 -22.88
C LEU A 130 6.01 21.48 -23.35
N ASP A 131 6.29 21.41 -24.66
CA ASP A 131 7.62 21.70 -25.21
C ASP A 131 8.05 23.14 -24.95
N LYS A 132 7.13 24.11 -24.99
CA LYS A 132 7.45 25.51 -24.64
C LYS A 132 7.86 25.66 -23.17
N ILE A 133 7.24 24.91 -22.27
CA ILE A 133 7.51 24.98 -20.83
C ILE A 133 8.76 24.18 -20.47
N CYS A 134 9.01 23.08 -21.18
CA CYS A 134 10.01 22.07 -20.87
C CYS A 134 10.82 21.63 -22.11
N PRO A 135 11.51 22.55 -22.83
CA PRO A 135 12.03 22.30 -24.18
C PRO A 135 13.14 21.25 -24.30
N LYS A 136 13.66 20.73 -23.18
CA LYS A 136 14.73 19.72 -23.12
C LYS A 136 14.58 18.77 -21.92
N LYS A 137 13.41 18.75 -21.30
CA LYS A 137 13.16 17.98 -20.07
C LYS A 137 12.29 16.79 -20.42
N PHE A 138 12.47 15.67 -19.73
CA PHE A 138 11.58 14.53 -19.85
C PHE A 138 10.28 14.85 -19.11
N VAL A 139 9.11 14.78 -19.74
CA VAL A 139 7.82 15.10 -19.11
C VAL A 139 6.87 13.90 -19.18
N TRP A 140 6.36 13.48 -18.03
CA TRP A 140 5.36 12.42 -17.92
C TRP A 140 4.29 12.83 -16.91
N LEU A 141 3.10 13.17 -17.41
CA LEU A 141 1.95 13.55 -16.61
C LEU A 141 0.90 12.43 -16.66
N ALA A 142 0.97 11.50 -15.70
CA ALA A 142 0.02 10.43 -15.57
C ALA A 142 -1.38 10.96 -15.24
N ARG A 143 -2.38 10.45 -15.95
CA ARG A 143 -3.79 10.73 -15.70
C ARG A 143 -4.29 9.96 -14.49
N ALA A 144 -5.41 10.40 -13.93
CA ALA A 144 -6.01 9.76 -12.76
C ALA A 144 -6.50 8.32 -13.01
N ASP A 145 -6.61 7.90 -14.27
CA ASP A 145 -6.88 6.52 -14.63
C ASP A 145 -5.68 5.58 -14.44
N LEU A 146 -4.45 6.11 -14.30
CA LEU A 146 -3.19 5.35 -14.26
C LEU A 146 -3.03 4.35 -15.42
N HIS A 147 -3.72 4.61 -16.54
CA HIS A 147 -3.65 3.85 -17.79
C HIS A 147 -3.29 4.73 -18.99
N SER A 148 -2.97 5.99 -18.71
CA SER A 148 -2.55 6.95 -19.72
C SER A 148 -1.70 8.08 -19.13
N ALA A 149 -0.86 8.68 -19.98
CA ALA A 149 -0.04 9.83 -19.63
C ALA A 149 0.08 10.83 -20.77
N VAL A 150 0.13 12.11 -20.39
CA VAL A 150 0.45 13.22 -21.29
C VAL A 150 1.96 13.44 -21.28
N ILE A 151 2.58 13.44 -22.46
CA ILE A 151 4.04 13.49 -22.63
C ILE A 151 4.47 14.68 -23.51
N ASN A 152 5.74 15.06 -23.45
CA ASN A 152 6.33 16.06 -24.36
C ASN A 152 7.16 15.40 -25.48
N THR A 153 7.78 16.19 -26.37
CA THR A 153 8.54 15.65 -27.51
C THR A 153 9.77 14.85 -27.07
N VAL A 154 10.45 15.27 -25.99
CA VAL A 154 11.60 14.53 -25.44
C VAL A 154 11.19 13.13 -25.01
N THR A 155 10.10 13.01 -24.24
CA THR A 155 9.57 11.72 -23.79
C THR A 155 9.01 10.89 -24.93
N LYS A 156 8.35 11.51 -25.93
CA LYS A 156 7.87 10.82 -27.13
C LYS A 156 9.02 10.17 -27.91
N ASN A 157 10.14 10.87 -28.09
CA ASN A 157 11.30 10.32 -28.79
C ASN A 157 11.93 9.13 -28.06
N TRP A 158 11.98 9.19 -26.72
CA TRP A 158 12.38 8.05 -25.90
C TRP A 158 11.42 6.87 -26.06
N ALA A 159 10.11 7.13 -25.97
CA ALA A 159 9.07 6.10 -26.09
C ALA A 159 9.12 5.41 -27.46
N ASN A 160 9.27 6.16 -28.55
CA ASN A 160 9.35 5.62 -29.91
C ASN A 160 10.55 4.68 -30.10
N LYS A 161 11.71 4.99 -29.51
CA LYS A 161 12.89 4.10 -29.54
C LYS A 161 12.61 2.76 -28.86
N LEU A 162 11.86 2.77 -27.75
CA LEU A 162 11.50 1.53 -27.05
C LEU A 162 10.44 0.73 -27.80
N LEU A 163 9.43 1.41 -28.36
CA LEU A 163 8.34 0.76 -29.08
C LEU A 163 8.81 0.07 -30.36
N GLN A 164 9.72 0.69 -31.11
CA GLN A 164 10.34 0.09 -32.31
C GLN A 164 11.13 -1.19 -31.99
N ASN A 165 11.69 -1.30 -30.78
CA ASN A 165 12.46 -2.46 -30.33
C ASN A 165 11.62 -3.43 -29.46
N SER A 166 10.29 -3.36 -29.56
CA SER A 166 9.36 -4.16 -28.77
C SER A 166 8.36 -4.90 -29.65
N GLU A 167 7.56 -5.78 -29.05
CA GLU A 167 6.48 -6.50 -29.72
C GLU A 167 5.44 -5.60 -30.39
N PHE A 168 5.29 -4.35 -29.93
CA PHE A 168 4.37 -3.39 -30.53
C PHE A 168 4.83 -2.93 -31.91
N ASN A 169 6.14 -2.85 -32.15
CA ASN A 169 6.78 -2.37 -33.38
C ASN A 169 6.04 -1.18 -34.03
N THR A 170 5.76 -0.15 -33.22
CA THR A 170 4.92 1.00 -33.60
C THR A 170 5.56 2.33 -33.21
N GLN A 171 4.95 3.43 -33.66
CA GLN A 171 5.38 4.79 -33.37
C GLN A 171 4.20 5.66 -32.93
N ILE A 172 4.42 6.48 -31.90
CA ILE A 172 3.47 7.51 -31.47
C ILE A 172 3.46 8.62 -32.52
N ASN A 173 2.28 8.90 -33.08
CA ASN A 173 2.05 9.97 -34.07
C ASN A 173 2.59 11.32 -33.57
N ASP A 174 3.11 12.14 -34.49
CA ASP A 174 3.77 13.39 -34.18
C ASP A 174 2.91 14.42 -33.47
N GLU A 175 1.60 14.43 -33.73
CA GLU A 175 0.64 15.31 -33.06
C GLU A 175 0.10 14.71 -31.74
N CYS A 176 0.32 13.41 -31.51
CA CYS A 176 -0.18 12.72 -30.34
C CYS A 176 0.75 12.91 -29.15
N ASN A 177 0.20 13.40 -28.04
CA ASN A 177 0.90 13.56 -26.78
C ASN A 177 0.27 12.75 -25.65
N LEU A 178 -0.69 11.89 -25.96
CA LEU A 178 -1.37 11.01 -25.01
C LEU A 178 -1.01 9.56 -25.34
N ILE A 179 -0.25 8.92 -24.45
CA ILE A 179 -0.05 7.47 -24.50
C ILE A 179 -1.10 6.80 -23.60
N SER A 180 -1.62 5.66 -24.04
CA SER A 180 -2.67 4.93 -23.30
C SER A 180 -2.60 3.41 -23.54
N GLY A 181 -3.34 2.65 -22.74
CA GLY A 181 -3.51 1.21 -22.92
C GLY A 181 -2.20 0.43 -22.73
N GLU A 182 -1.99 -0.60 -23.55
CA GLU A 182 -0.83 -1.49 -23.46
C GLU A 182 0.51 -0.77 -23.68
N ILE A 183 0.53 0.24 -24.56
CA ILE A 183 1.70 1.09 -24.79
C ILE A 183 2.06 1.87 -23.52
N TYR A 184 1.07 2.46 -22.84
CA TYR A 184 1.32 3.13 -21.56
C TYR A 184 1.85 2.15 -20.52
N ASN A 185 1.24 0.97 -20.39
CA ASN A 185 1.67 -0.04 -19.42
C ASN A 185 3.14 -0.41 -19.65
N PHE A 186 3.49 -0.78 -20.88
CA PHE A 186 4.86 -1.10 -21.28
C PHE A 186 5.85 0.04 -20.96
N LEU A 187 5.55 1.26 -21.39
CA LEU A 187 6.42 2.42 -21.18
C LEU A 187 6.51 2.82 -19.71
N SER A 188 5.44 2.70 -18.93
CA SER A 188 5.44 3.06 -17.50
C SER A 188 6.38 2.17 -16.69
N PHE A 189 6.51 0.89 -17.05
CA PHE A 189 7.51 0.01 -16.45
C PHE A 189 8.93 0.39 -16.89
N LYS A 190 9.14 0.69 -18.17
CA LYS A 190 10.46 1.12 -18.67
C LYS A 190 10.89 2.48 -18.11
N LEU A 191 9.93 3.36 -17.80
CA LEU A 191 10.19 4.67 -17.20
C LEU A 191 10.96 4.54 -15.89
N LEU A 192 10.69 3.50 -15.10
CA LEU A 192 11.41 3.25 -13.84
C LEU A 192 12.92 3.11 -14.06
N ASN A 193 13.35 2.55 -15.20
CA ASN A 193 14.76 2.38 -15.53
C ASN A 193 15.46 3.70 -15.87
N GLU A 194 14.70 4.68 -16.35
CA GLU A 194 15.24 6.00 -16.72
C GLU A 194 15.45 6.91 -15.50
N ILE A 195 14.79 6.61 -14.38
CA ILE A 195 14.85 7.48 -13.20
C ILE A 195 16.24 7.34 -12.55
N PRO A 196 17.01 8.44 -12.43
CA PRO A 196 18.32 8.42 -11.80
C PRO A 196 18.28 7.88 -10.36
N GLN A 197 19.30 7.11 -9.97
CA GLN A 197 19.36 6.45 -8.67
C GLN A 197 19.24 7.42 -7.48
N ASN A 198 19.75 8.66 -7.60
CA ASN A 198 19.59 9.69 -6.56
C ASN A 198 18.12 10.13 -6.40
N LEU A 199 17.34 10.19 -7.47
CA LEU A 199 15.90 10.46 -7.39
C LEU A 199 15.15 9.27 -6.80
N LYS A 200 15.52 8.03 -7.14
CA LYS A 200 14.97 6.82 -6.49
C LYS A 200 15.22 6.82 -4.98
N LYS A 201 16.43 7.16 -4.52
CA LYS A 201 16.72 7.33 -3.08
C LYS A 201 15.85 8.40 -2.41
N LYS A 202 15.62 9.53 -3.09
CA LYS A 202 14.71 10.58 -2.61
C LYS A 202 13.25 10.08 -2.55
N ALA A 203 12.79 9.34 -3.55
CA ALA A 203 11.48 8.71 -3.60
C ALA A 203 11.26 7.78 -2.39
N LEU A 204 12.22 6.89 -2.09
CA LEU A 204 12.14 5.99 -0.93
C LEU A 204 11.99 6.77 0.38
N LYS A 205 12.71 7.89 0.53
CA LYS A 205 12.59 8.76 1.70
C LYS A 205 11.20 9.43 1.80
N LEU A 206 10.65 9.90 0.69
CA LEU A 206 9.30 10.48 0.65
C LEU A 206 8.22 9.44 1.00
N ALA A 207 8.36 8.21 0.52
CA ALA A 207 7.45 7.11 0.86
C ALA A 207 7.53 6.77 2.36
N GLU A 208 8.73 6.74 2.95
CA GLU A 208 8.92 6.55 4.40
C GLU A 208 8.24 7.66 5.21
N GLU A 209 8.45 8.92 4.85
CA GLU A 209 7.81 10.06 5.51
C GLU A 209 6.28 10.01 5.41
N LEU A 210 5.75 9.58 4.27
CA LEU A 210 4.32 9.37 4.10
C LEU A 210 3.81 8.23 5.00
N CYS A 211 4.52 7.11 5.07
CA CYS A 211 4.19 6.01 5.99
C CYS A 211 4.11 6.50 7.44
N PHE A 212 5.15 7.20 7.91
CA PHE A 212 5.18 7.69 9.29
C PHE A 212 4.07 8.70 9.59
N LYS A 213 3.77 9.59 8.63
CA LYS A 213 2.64 10.52 8.73
C LYS A 213 1.28 9.81 8.85
N GLN A 214 1.18 8.61 8.28
CA GLN A 214 -0.02 7.76 8.30
C GLN A 214 0.01 6.73 9.45
N GLY A 215 1.01 6.81 10.32
CA GLY A 215 1.12 5.93 11.50
C GLY A 215 1.56 4.52 11.16
N VAL A 216 2.11 4.32 9.95
CA VAL A 216 2.61 3.03 9.47
C VAL A 216 4.06 2.85 9.95
N GLY A 217 4.30 1.80 10.72
CA GLY A 217 5.62 1.43 11.23
C GLY A 217 6.22 0.19 10.57
N THR A 218 5.43 -0.54 9.77
CA THR A 218 5.90 -1.68 8.98
C THR A 218 5.23 -1.69 7.60
N VAL A 219 5.97 -2.07 6.57
CA VAL A 219 5.43 -2.32 5.21
C VAL A 219 5.81 -3.71 4.72
N HIS A 220 4.95 -4.34 3.92
CA HIS A 220 5.37 -5.44 3.05
C HIS A 220 5.52 -4.85 1.65
N ALA A 221 6.77 -4.63 1.25
CA ALA A 221 7.12 -3.95 0.01
C ALA A 221 7.21 -4.95 -1.14
N LEU A 222 6.30 -4.83 -2.10
CA LEU A 222 6.25 -5.61 -3.33
C LEU A 222 7.07 -4.86 -4.36
N GLU A 223 8.32 -5.30 -4.52
CA GLU A 223 9.35 -4.56 -5.24
C GLU A 223 9.85 -5.29 -6.46
N GLY A 224 10.25 -4.48 -7.45
CA GLY A 224 10.82 -4.94 -8.71
C GLY A 224 9.77 -5.39 -9.71
N ASN A 225 10.28 -5.86 -10.83
CA ASN A 225 9.60 -6.64 -11.86
C ASN A 225 10.63 -7.61 -12.47
N GLU A 226 10.26 -8.37 -13.49
CA GLU A 226 11.15 -9.34 -14.16
C GLU A 226 12.50 -8.76 -14.63
N ASN A 227 12.62 -7.43 -14.76
CA ASN A 227 13.78 -6.75 -15.35
C ASN A 227 14.50 -5.75 -14.43
N THR A 228 14.14 -5.63 -13.13
CA THR A 228 14.67 -4.55 -12.26
C THR A 228 15.18 -5.00 -10.90
N GLN A 229 16.16 -5.91 -10.87
CA GLN A 229 16.80 -6.36 -9.62
C GLN A 229 17.47 -5.20 -8.84
N ASP A 230 18.04 -4.23 -9.55
CA ASP A 230 18.73 -3.08 -8.93
C ASP A 230 17.81 -2.23 -8.05
N ASP A 231 16.53 -2.09 -8.43
CA ASP A 231 15.55 -1.31 -7.67
C ASP A 231 15.13 -2.03 -6.39
N VAL A 232 15.05 -3.36 -6.45
CA VAL A 232 14.78 -4.21 -5.29
C VAL A 232 15.94 -4.14 -4.30
N ILE A 233 17.18 -4.24 -4.79
CA ILE A 233 18.40 -4.12 -3.97
C ILE A 233 18.50 -2.72 -3.36
N LEU A 234 18.22 -1.67 -4.14
CA LEU A 234 18.22 -0.29 -3.66
C LEU A 234 17.22 -0.10 -2.51
N THR A 235 16.00 -0.61 -2.69
CA THR A 235 14.92 -0.53 -1.70
C THR A 235 15.24 -1.35 -0.45
N ALA A 236 15.73 -2.58 -0.61
CA ALA A 236 16.16 -3.41 0.51
C ALA A 236 17.33 -2.77 1.30
N ASN A 237 18.30 -2.17 0.61
CA ASN A 237 19.41 -1.45 1.26
C ASN A 237 18.94 -0.18 1.99
N PHE A 238 17.94 0.51 1.47
CA PHE A 238 17.31 1.63 2.17
C PHE A 238 16.69 1.18 3.51
N PHE A 239 15.98 0.04 3.53
CA PHE A 239 15.37 -0.46 4.76
C PHE A 239 16.37 -0.87 5.84
N LYS A 240 17.63 -1.21 5.48
CA LYS A 240 18.68 -1.53 6.48
C LYS A 240 19.04 -0.34 7.39
N THR A 241 18.83 0.89 6.92
CA THR A 241 19.15 2.12 7.69
C THR A 241 17.90 2.92 8.07
N SER A 242 16.74 2.56 7.51
CA SER A 242 15.44 3.14 7.81
C SER A 242 14.96 2.77 9.21
N LYS A 243 14.10 3.60 9.80
CA LYS A 243 13.32 3.24 10.99
C LYS A 243 12.02 2.52 10.64
N LEU A 244 11.61 2.54 9.38
CA LEU A 244 10.45 1.81 8.89
C LEU A 244 10.84 0.33 8.73
N ASN A 245 10.13 -0.55 9.42
CA ASN A 245 10.32 -1.98 9.23
C ASN A 245 9.78 -2.40 7.86
N ALA A 246 10.42 -3.37 7.21
CA ALA A 246 9.94 -3.87 5.94
C ALA A 246 10.15 -5.37 5.77
N VAL A 247 9.25 -5.99 5.01
CA VAL A 247 9.41 -7.31 4.41
C VAL A 247 9.44 -7.15 2.90
N ILE A 248 10.50 -7.63 2.26
CA ILE A 248 10.66 -7.54 0.80
C ILE A 248 10.00 -8.74 0.14
N TYR A 249 9.03 -8.47 -0.73
CA TYR A 249 8.51 -9.41 -1.71
C TYR A 249 9.13 -9.06 -3.07
N HIS A 250 10.12 -9.84 -3.50
CA HIS A 250 10.74 -9.65 -4.80
C HIS A 250 9.85 -10.21 -5.91
N GLN A 251 9.30 -9.33 -6.75
CA GLN A 251 8.36 -9.67 -7.82
C GLN A 251 9.07 -10.32 -9.02
N SER A 252 9.55 -11.55 -8.80
CA SER A 252 10.29 -12.34 -9.79
C SER A 252 9.92 -13.81 -9.69
N GLU A 253 10.09 -14.53 -10.80
CA GLU A 253 10.04 -15.98 -10.86
C GLU A 253 11.40 -16.63 -10.58
N ASP A 254 12.48 -15.84 -10.63
CA ASP A 254 13.85 -16.28 -10.33
C ASP A 254 14.15 -16.10 -8.83
N PRO A 255 14.39 -17.20 -8.09
CA PRO A 255 14.70 -17.15 -6.66
C PRO A 255 16.09 -16.62 -6.33
N THR A 256 17.00 -16.51 -7.30
CA THR A 256 18.43 -16.26 -7.07
C THR A 256 18.69 -15.01 -6.21
N LEU A 257 18.00 -13.90 -6.51
CA LEU A 257 18.18 -12.67 -5.74
C LEU A 257 17.61 -12.80 -4.31
N ALA A 258 16.45 -13.44 -4.17
CA ALA A 258 15.81 -13.62 -2.86
C ALA A 258 16.63 -14.54 -1.95
N THR A 259 17.12 -15.67 -2.47
CA THR A 259 17.92 -16.63 -1.72
C THR A 259 19.29 -16.08 -1.35
N SER A 260 19.98 -15.40 -2.27
CA SER A 260 21.28 -14.75 -1.99
C SER A 260 21.20 -13.66 -0.92
N ASN A 261 20.04 -13.00 -0.77
CA ASN A 261 19.79 -12.00 0.27
C ASN A 261 19.10 -12.57 1.53
N ASN A 262 18.93 -13.89 1.63
CA ASN A 262 18.22 -14.57 2.72
C ASN A 262 16.75 -14.12 2.93
N TRP A 263 16.12 -13.55 1.91
CA TRP A 263 14.70 -13.25 1.96
C TRP A 263 13.88 -14.54 1.97
N LYS A 264 12.71 -14.50 2.63
CA LYS A 264 11.81 -15.66 2.75
C LYS A 264 10.58 -15.53 1.87
N GLN A 265 10.48 -14.44 1.13
CA GLN A 265 9.33 -14.06 0.34
C GLN A 265 9.76 -13.84 -1.10
N ILE A 266 8.93 -14.32 -2.03
CA ILE A 266 9.10 -14.10 -3.45
C ILE A 266 7.72 -13.91 -4.10
N GLY A 267 7.75 -13.33 -5.28
CA GLY A 267 6.56 -12.81 -5.91
C GLY A 267 6.12 -11.55 -5.20
N GLY A 268 4.83 -11.46 -4.90
CA GLY A 268 4.17 -10.22 -4.52
C GLY A 268 2.97 -10.10 -5.43
N CYS A 269 3.03 -9.18 -6.39
CA CYS A 269 2.00 -8.98 -7.39
C CYS A 269 2.34 -9.73 -8.69
N LEU A 270 2.72 -11.02 -8.61
CA LEU A 270 2.85 -11.85 -9.81
C LEU A 270 1.46 -12.10 -10.37
N LEU A 271 1.16 -11.48 -11.51
CA LEU A 271 -0.16 -11.43 -12.10
C LEU A 271 -0.61 -12.81 -12.58
N VAL A 272 -1.68 -13.35 -11.98
CA VAL A 272 -2.49 -14.42 -12.57
C VAL A 272 -3.53 -13.83 -13.52
N ASP A 273 -4.07 -12.67 -13.16
CA ASP A 273 -4.96 -11.84 -13.99
C ASP A 273 -4.71 -10.34 -13.79
N GLY A 274 -5.59 -9.51 -14.34
CA GLY A 274 -5.52 -8.05 -14.21
C GLY A 274 -6.53 -7.48 -13.19
N SER A 275 -7.19 -6.38 -13.55
CA SER A 275 -8.12 -5.67 -12.67
C SER A 275 -9.55 -5.61 -13.22
N ILE A 276 -10.55 -5.46 -12.34
CA ILE A 276 -11.96 -5.28 -12.75
C ILE A 276 -12.13 -3.96 -13.52
N GLY A 277 -11.47 -2.89 -13.10
CA GLY A 277 -11.61 -1.56 -13.70
C GLY A 277 -11.20 -1.52 -15.18
N SER A 278 -10.07 -2.14 -15.49
CA SER A 278 -9.55 -2.31 -16.86
C SER A 278 -10.17 -3.48 -17.62
N LYS A 279 -11.12 -4.20 -17.00
CA LYS A 279 -11.74 -5.44 -17.53
C LYS A 279 -10.73 -6.56 -17.83
N THR A 280 -9.57 -6.56 -17.17
CA THR A 280 -8.55 -7.59 -17.38
C THR A 280 -8.50 -8.64 -16.28
N ALA A 281 -9.25 -8.47 -15.19
CA ALA A 281 -9.46 -9.56 -14.22
C ALA A 281 -10.22 -10.71 -14.89
N ALA A 282 -9.75 -11.94 -14.65
CA ALA A 282 -10.24 -13.15 -15.34
C ALA A 282 -11.50 -13.68 -14.64
N LEU A 283 -12.61 -13.70 -15.37
CA LEU A 283 -13.91 -14.07 -14.83
C LEU A 283 -14.43 -15.41 -15.36
N ASN A 284 -15.31 -16.07 -14.61
CA ASN A 284 -16.07 -17.22 -15.11
C ASN A 284 -17.24 -16.82 -16.02
N GLU A 285 -17.78 -15.62 -15.81
CA GLU A 285 -18.91 -15.03 -16.55
C GLU A 285 -18.48 -13.70 -17.20
N ASP A 286 -19.16 -13.31 -18.28
CA ASP A 286 -18.83 -12.11 -19.05
C ASP A 286 -18.91 -10.83 -18.21
N TYR A 287 -18.13 -9.80 -18.57
CA TYR A 287 -18.37 -8.44 -18.10
C TYR A 287 -19.72 -7.94 -18.61
N VAL A 288 -20.53 -7.29 -17.77
CA VAL A 288 -21.89 -6.86 -18.14
C VAL A 288 -21.86 -5.81 -19.25
N ASP A 289 -20.84 -4.95 -19.25
CA ASP A 289 -20.66 -3.90 -20.27
C ASP A 289 -19.92 -4.40 -21.52
N THR A 290 -19.48 -5.68 -21.54
CA THR A 290 -18.72 -6.27 -22.65
C THR A 290 -19.07 -7.76 -22.84
N PRO A 291 -20.28 -8.08 -23.37
CA PRO A 291 -20.67 -9.47 -23.62
C PRO A 291 -19.65 -10.22 -24.49
N GLY A 292 -19.43 -11.49 -24.18
CA GLY A 292 -18.42 -12.36 -24.82
C GLY A 292 -16.99 -12.21 -24.30
N TYR A 293 -16.73 -11.25 -23.39
CA TYR A 293 -15.39 -11.00 -22.86
C TYR A 293 -15.29 -11.24 -21.35
N ARG A 294 -14.27 -11.99 -20.93
CA ARG A 294 -14.07 -12.48 -19.55
C ARG A 294 -12.72 -12.09 -18.95
N GLY A 295 -12.07 -11.05 -19.49
CA GLY A 295 -10.74 -10.63 -19.07
C GLY A 295 -9.63 -11.61 -19.47
N ASN A 296 -8.46 -11.44 -18.85
CA ASN A 296 -7.23 -12.09 -19.27
C ASN A 296 -6.67 -12.98 -18.17
N LEU A 297 -6.42 -14.24 -18.50
CA LEU A 297 -5.70 -15.16 -17.63
C LEU A 297 -4.25 -15.21 -18.11
N TYR A 298 -3.35 -14.56 -17.37
CA TYR A 298 -1.93 -14.45 -17.72
C TYR A 298 -1.14 -15.70 -17.33
N ARG A 299 -1.64 -16.48 -16.37
CA ARG A 299 -0.99 -17.72 -15.89
C ARG A 299 -1.99 -18.86 -15.81
N GLN A 300 -1.63 -19.98 -16.39
CA GLN A 300 -2.39 -21.22 -16.29
C GLN A 300 -1.94 -22.04 -15.07
N THR A 301 -2.67 -23.10 -14.77
CA THR A 301 -2.38 -24.02 -13.65
C THR A 301 -0.92 -24.50 -13.68
N GLU A 302 -0.41 -24.86 -14.86
CA GLU A 302 0.94 -25.39 -15.06
C GLU A 302 2.02 -24.36 -14.68
N ASP A 303 1.79 -23.08 -14.97
CA ASP A 303 2.71 -21.99 -14.63
C ASP A 303 2.77 -21.79 -13.12
N ILE A 304 1.61 -21.79 -12.46
CA ILE A 304 1.53 -21.66 -11.00
C ILE A 304 2.18 -22.87 -10.31
N ILE A 305 1.97 -24.08 -10.82
CA ILE A 305 2.62 -25.29 -10.27
C ILE A 305 4.15 -25.21 -10.40
N LYS A 306 4.69 -24.69 -11.51
CA LYS A 306 6.14 -24.48 -11.65
C LYS A 306 6.67 -23.51 -10.60
N LEU A 307 5.97 -22.40 -10.36
CA LEU A 307 6.35 -21.43 -9.32
C LEU A 307 6.26 -22.01 -7.91
N LEU A 308 5.25 -22.85 -7.63
CA LEU A 308 5.13 -23.55 -6.35
C LEU A 308 6.27 -24.55 -6.12
N LYS A 309 6.69 -25.28 -7.16
CA LYS A 309 7.87 -26.15 -7.11
C LYS A 309 9.13 -25.34 -6.81
N MET A 310 9.35 -24.25 -7.54
CA MET A 310 10.47 -23.33 -7.28
C MET A 310 10.46 -22.82 -5.84
N ALA A 311 9.29 -22.39 -5.34
CA ALA A 311 9.16 -21.89 -3.99
C ALA A 311 9.43 -22.97 -2.93
N ALA A 312 8.97 -24.21 -3.17
CA ALA A 312 9.22 -25.34 -2.29
C ALA A 312 10.73 -25.69 -2.23
N ASP A 313 11.38 -25.82 -3.39
CA ASP A 313 12.81 -26.17 -3.50
C ASP A 313 13.70 -25.13 -2.81
N ASN A 314 13.27 -23.86 -2.79
CA ASN A 314 14.01 -22.74 -2.20
C ASN A 314 13.49 -22.31 -0.81
N LYS A 315 12.47 -22.99 -0.24
CA LYS A 315 11.83 -22.65 1.04
C LYS A 315 11.31 -21.21 1.11
N LEU A 316 10.73 -20.72 0.01
CA LEU A 316 10.18 -19.38 -0.13
C LEU A 316 8.65 -19.39 0.03
N GLN A 317 8.11 -18.32 0.62
CA GLN A 317 6.70 -18.00 0.54
C GLN A 317 6.42 -17.25 -0.76
N LEU A 318 5.70 -17.90 -1.68
CA LEU A 318 5.15 -17.29 -2.87
C LEU A 318 3.94 -16.39 -2.54
N ALA A 319 3.88 -15.22 -3.18
CA ALA A 319 2.73 -14.33 -3.23
C ALA A 319 2.32 -14.05 -4.68
N MET A 320 1.02 -14.10 -4.97
CA MET A 320 0.47 -13.92 -6.33
C MET A 320 -0.78 -13.05 -6.35
N HIS A 321 -0.93 -12.25 -7.41
CA HIS A 321 -2.09 -11.41 -7.68
C HIS A 321 -3.20 -12.22 -8.33
N ALA A 322 -4.39 -12.20 -7.71
CA ALA A 322 -5.60 -12.76 -8.28
C ALA A 322 -6.85 -11.97 -7.84
N ILE A 323 -7.57 -11.39 -8.80
CA ILE A 323 -8.76 -10.56 -8.56
C ILE A 323 -10.05 -11.27 -8.96
N GLY A 324 -10.14 -11.71 -10.22
CA GLY A 324 -11.34 -12.31 -10.79
C GLY A 324 -11.55 -13.74 -10.28
N ASP A 325 -12.81 -14.19 -10.27
CA ASP A 325 -13.19 -15.48 -9.69
C ASP A 325 -12.49 -16.67 -10.34
N LYS A 326 -12.27 -16.63 -11.65
CA LYS A 326 -11.50 -17.67 -12.36
C LYS A 326 -10.04 -17.71 -11.93
N ALA A 327 -9.37 -16.57 -11.82
CA ALA A 327 -7.98 -16.49 -11.39
C ALA A 327 -7.80 -16.91 -9.92
N VAL A 328 -8.72 -16.46 -9.07
CA VAL A 328 -8.75 -16.80 -7.65
C VAL A 328 -9.00 -18.30 -7.44
N ASP A 329 -9.90 -18.90 -8.21
CA ASP A 329 -10.16 -20.34 -8.18
C ASP A 329 -8.94 -21.18 -8.56
N ILE A 330 -8.26 -20.82 -9.66
CA ILE A 330 -7.06 -21.52 -10.12
C ILE A 330 -5.97 -21.41 -9.06
N THR A 331 -5.68 -20.20 -8.58
CA THR A 331 -4.62 -19.94 -7.60
C THR A 331 -4.85 -20.71 -6.30
N ALA A 332 -6.05 -20.61 -5.71
CA ALA A 332 -6.39 -21.31 -4.48
C ALA A 332 -6.36 -22.84 -4.66
N SER A 333 -6.79 -23.35 -5.82
CA SER A 333 -6.74 -24.79 -6.13
C SER A 333 -5.30 -25.29 -6.24
N CYS A 334 -4.40 -24.54 -6.88
CA CYS A 334 -2.98 -24.87 -6.93
C CYS A 334 -2.33 -24.86 -5.54
N TYR A 335 -2.72 -23.94 -4.66
CA TYR A 335 -2.19 -23.90 -3.29
C TYR A 335 -2.69 -25.07 -2.45
N ALA A 336 -3.95 -25.49 -2.62
CA ALA A 336 -4.48 -26.71 -2.00
C ALA A 336 -3.77 -27.97 -2.52
N TRP A 337 -3.52 -28.05 -3.82
CA TRP A 337 -2.70 -29.13 -4.41
C TRP A 337 -1.28 -29.16 -3.83
N ALA A 338 -0.62 -28.01 -3.69
CA ALA A 338 0.73 -27.94 -3.12
C ALA A 338 0.74 -28.36 -1.64
N ARG A 339 -0.30 -27.99 -0.87
CA ARG A 339 -0.45 -28.44 0.52
C ARG A 339 -0.53 -29.95 0.62
N ASP A 340 -1.33 -30.58 -0.25
CA ASP A 340 -1.48 -32.04 -0.31
C ASP A 340 -0.17 -32.72 -0.76
N THR A 341 0.47 -32.17 -1.79
CA THR A 341 1.71 -32.70 -2.37
C THR A 341 2.90 -32.64 -1.42
N TYR A 342 3.08 -31.53 -0.71
CA TYR A 342 4.27 -31.30 0.13
C TYR A 342 4.06 -31.63 1.61
N GLY A 343 2.81 -31.85 2.05
CA GLY A 343 2.47 -32.26 3.42
C GLY A 343 3.14 -31.39 4.49
N ASN A 344 3.99 -31.99 5.33
CA ASN A 344 4.71 -31.30 6.40
C ASN A 344 5.76 -30.30 5.91
N SER A 345 6.27 -30.45 4.69
CA SER A 345 7.22 -29.52 4.08
C SER A 345 6.54 -28.31 3.47
N TYR A 346 5.21 -28.29 3.41
CA TYR A 346 4.45 -27.17 2.86
C TYR A 346 4.60 -25.90 3.70
N HIS A 347 4.75 -24.76 3.01
CA HIS A 347 4.70 -23.44 3.61
C HIS A 347 3.52 -22.65 3.05
N PRO A 348 2.68 -22.04 3.91
CA PRO A 348 1.56 -21.23 3.46
C PRO A 348 1.98 -20.09 2.54
N HIS A 349 1.33 -20.05 1.37
CA HIS A 349 1.49 -19.03 0.35
C HIS A 349 0.41 -17.95 0.49
N ARG A 350 0.61 -16.83 -0.19
CA ARG A 350 -0.19 -15.63 -0.04
C ARG A 350 -0.91 -15.31 -1.36
N ILE A 351 -2.18 -14.93 -1.27
CA ILE A 351 -2.95 -14.43 -2.41
C ILE A 351 -3.24 -12.95 -2.17
N GLU A 352 -2.87 -12.12 -3.13
CA GLU A 352 -3.13 -10.68 -3.12
C GLU A 352 -4.52 -10.39 -3.68
N HIS A 353 -5.18 -9.40 -3.08
CA HIS A 353 -6.49 -8.87 -3.42
C HIS A 353 -7.65 -9.81 -3.07
N PHE A 354 -7.76 -10.96 -3.73
CA PHE A 354 -8.80 -11.97 -3.48
C PHE A 354 -10.23 -11.36 -3.51
N ILE A 355 -10.50 -10.52 -4.52
CA ILE A 355 -11.66 -9.62 -4.55
C ILE A 355 -12.97 -10.38 -4.78
N LEU A 356 -13.01 -11.30 -5.76
CA LEU A 356 -14.24 -12.02 -6.11
C LEU A 356 -14.04 -13.54 -5.99
N PRO A 357 -13.86 -14.08 -4.77
CA PRO A 357 -13.62 -15.51 -4.62
C PRO A 357 -14.92 -16.31 -4.77
N SER A 358 -14.86 -17.46 -5.44
CA SER A 358 -15.93 -18.45 -5.35
C SER A 358 -15.90 -19.19 -3.99
N PHE A 359 -16.97 -19.89 -3.63
CA PHE A 359 -16.96 -20.79 -2.47
C PHE A 359 -15.87 -21.86 -2.55
N LYS A 360 -15.56 -22.34 -3.76
CA LYS A 360 -14.47 -23.30 -4.00
C LYS A 360 -13.12 -22.68 -3.66
N ALA A 361 -12.87 -21.44 -4.08
CA ALA A 361 -11.63 -20.73 -3.72
C ALA A 361 -11.50 -20.54 -2.21
N ILE A 362 -12.56 -20.12 -1.51
CA ILE A 362 -12.53 -19.93 -0.05
C ILE A 362 -12.21 -21.27 0.65
N ARG A 363 -12.87 -22.36 0.25
CA ARG A 363 -12.60 -23.70 0.78
C ARG A 363 -11.14 -24.09 0.54
N ASN A 364 -10.64 -23.93 -0.67
CA ASN A 364 -9.29 -24.33 -1.04
C ASN A 364 -8.23 -23.49 -0.30
N ALA A 365 -8.44 -22.17 -0.20
CA ALA A 365 -7.60 -21.28 0.58
C ALA A 365 -7.54 -21.70 2.06
N ARG A 366 -8.67 -22.14 2.64
CA ARG A 366 -8.69 -22.68 4.01
C ARG A 366 -7.89 -23.98 4.12
N LEU A 367 -8.08 -24.91 3.19
CA LEU A 367 -7.37 -26.20 3.17
C LEU A 367 -5.85 -26.04 3.09
N SER A 368 -5.38 -25.07 2.30
CA SER A 368 -3.97 -24.73 2.19
C SER A 368 -3.43 -23.82 3.29
N ASN A 369 -4.27 -23.35 4.22
CA ASN A 369 -3.92 -22.29 5.17
C ASN A 369 -3.38 -21.02 4.46
N SER A 370 -3.88 -20.71 3.27
CA SER A 370 -3.44 -19.54 2.51
C SER A 370 -3.60 -18.26 3.32
N PHE A 371 -2.61 -17.38 3.23
CA PHE A 371 -2.75 -16.03 3.72
C PHE A 371 -3.42 -15.15 2.66
N ILE A 372 -4.35 -14.31 3.09
CA ILE A 372 -5.05 -13.40 2.18
C ILE A 372 -4.66 -11.98 2.53
N CYS A 373 -4.06 -11.26 1.59
CA CYS A 373 -3.85 -9.84 1.73
C CYS A 373 -4.87 -9.06 0.92
N ILE A 374 -5.56 -8.15 1.59
CA ILE A 374 -6.70 -7.42 1.06
C ILE A 374 -6.42 -5.91 1.03
N GLN A 375 -7.17 -5.19 0.20
CA GLN A 375 -7.12 -3.72 0.13
C GLN A 375 -8.51 -3.15 0.44
N PRO A 376 -8.89 -2.97 1.72
CA PRO A 376 -10.24 -2.58 2.09
C PRO A 376 -10.70 -1.24 1.49
N ALA A 377 -9.77 -0.32 1.20
CA ALA A 377 -10.08 0.95 0.55
C ALA A 377 -10.69 0.77 -0.85
N PHE A 378 -10.49 -0.37 -1.50
CA PHE A 378 -11.09 -0.68 -2.80
C PHE A 378 -12.62 -0.71 -2.71
N ASP A 379 -13.20 -1.27 -1.65
CA ASP A 379 -14.66 -1.23 -1.42
C ASP A 379 -15.16 0.22 -1.23
N TYR A 380 -14.39 1.06 -0.52
CA TYR A 380 -14.74 2.46 -0.33
C TYR A 380 -14.81 3.25 -1.64
N TYR A 381 -13.85 3.03 -2.54
CA TYR A 381 -13.75 3.75 -3.82
C TYR A 381 -14.62 3.13 -4.93
N TRP A 382 -14.74 1.81 -4.98
CA TRP A 382 -15.24 1.09 -6.16
C TRP A 382 -16.38 0.11 -5.88
N GLY A 383 -16.59 -0.25 -4.62
CA GLY A 383 -17.65 -1.18 -4.20
C GLY A 383 -19.06 -0.56 -4.19
N GLY A 384 -20.01 -1.38 -3.75
CA GLY A 384 -21.42 -1.03 -3.64
C GLY A 384 -22.21 -1.10 -4.95
N GLU A 385 -23.51 -0.81 -4.86
CA GLU A 385 -24.49 -1.11 -5.91
C GLU A 385 -24.36 -0.26 -7.18
N ASN A 386 -23.69 0.89 -7.09
CA ASN A 386 -23.54 1.86 -8.19
C ASN A 386 -22.06 2.19 -8.48
N GLY A 387 -21.14 1.54 -7.76
CA GLY A 387 -19.70 1.75 -7.90
C GLY A 387 -19.15 1.14 -9.19
N LEU A 388 -17.83 1.29 -9.38
CA LEU A 388 -17.12 0.72 -10.53
C LEU A 388 -17.38 -0.79 -10.67
N TYR A 389 -17.40 -1.55 -9.57
CA TYR A 389 -17.66 -2.99 -9.64
C TYR A 389 -19.05 -3.30 -10.18
N ALA A 390 -20.08 -2.56 -9.76
CA ALA A 390 -21.45 -2.76 -10.28
C ALA A 390 -21.56 -2.40 -11.76
N GLN A 391 -20.86 -1.37 -12.21
CA GLN A 391 -20.82 -0.99 -13.64
C GLN A 391 -20.19 -2.07 -14.52
N LYS A 392 -19.21 -2.83 -13.99
CA LYS A 392 -18.47 -3.85 -14.74
C LYS A 392 -19.06 -5.26 -14.61
N LEU A 393 -19.54 -5.62 -13.42
CA LEU A 393 -19.96 -6.99 -13.07
C LEU A 393 -21.48 -7.13 -12.90
N GLY A 394 -22.22 -6.01 -12.85
CA GLY A 394 -23.60 -5.99 -12.41
C GLY A 394 -23.71 -5.98 -10.88
N LYS A 395 -24.85 -5.50 -10.38
CA LYS A 395 -25.11 -5.27 -8.94
C LYS A 395 -24.88 -6.53 -8.09
N GLU A 396 -25.37 -7.68 -8.53
CA GLU A 396 -25.30 -8.92 -7.75
C GLU A 396 -23.86 -9.42 -7.53
N ARG A 397 -23.04 -9.43 -8.58
CA ARG A 397 -21.63 -9.84 -8.47
C ARG A 397 -20.80 -8.79 -7.72
N ALA A 398 -21.11 -7.50 -7.90
CA ALA A 398 -20.43 -6.43 -7.18
C ALA A 398 -20.62 -6.50 -5.65
N LEU A 399 -21.80 -6.91 -5.18
CA LEU A 399 -22.05 -7.11 -3.74
C LEU A 399 -21.38 -8.36 -3.15
N LYS A 400 -20.88 -9.27 -4.00
CA LYS A 400 -20.04 -10.42 -3.62
C LYS A 400 -18.54 -10.09 -3.61
N CYS A 401 -18.14 -8.92 -4.13
CA CYS A 401 -16.76 -8.48 -4.05
C CYS A 401 -16.36 -8.14 -2.61
N ASN A 402 -15.08 -8.33 -2.30
CA ASN A 402 -14.48 -8.03 -1.00
C ASN A 402 -15.25 -8.65 0.19
N PRO A 403 -15.52 -9.97 0.20
CA PRO A 403 -16.38 -10.60 1.20
C PRO A 403 -15.65 -10.84 2.55
N PHE A 404 -15.11 -9.79 3.14
CA PHE A 404 -14.13 -9.86 4.21
C PHE A 404 -14.63 -10.60 5.47
N LYS A 405 -15.88 -10.40 5.87
CA LYS A 405 -16.44 -11.10 7.04
C LYS A 405 -16.65 -12.58 6.74
N THR A 406 -17.11 -12.89 5.53
CA THR A 406 -17.22 -14.28 5.06
C THR A 406 -15.87 -14.99 5.06
N LEU A 407 -14.79 -14.32 4.63
CA LEU A 407 -13.42 -14.88 4.69
C LEU A 407 -12.97 -15.15 6.13
N LEU A 408 -13.18 -14.20 7.05
CA LEU A 408 -12.85 -14.37 8.48
C LEU A 408 -13.65 -15.52 9.11
N ASN A 409 -14.95 -15.60 8.86
CA ASN A 409 -15.82 -16.67 9.36
C ASN A 409 -15.41 -18.04 8.81
N SER A 410 -14.79 -18.07 7.64
CA SER A 410 -14.21 -19.28 7.05
C SER A 410 -12.84 -19.64 7.65
N GLY A 411 -12.37 -18.89 8.66
CA GLY A 411 -11.11 -19.12 9.37
C GLY A 411 -9.85 -18.70 8.63
N LEU A 412 -9.97 -17.86 7.60
CA LEU A 412 -8.83 -17.29 6.88
C LEU A 412 -8.23 -16.13 7.68
N ILE A 413 -6.91 -15.95 7.55
CA ILE A 413 -6.18 -14.81 8.12
C ILE A 413 -6.11 -13.71 7.06
N LEU A 414 -6.57 -12.51 7.44
CA LEU A 414 -6.58 -11.33 6.57
C LEU A 414 -5.55 -10.30 7.04
N ALA A 415 -4.80 -9.73 6.10
CA ALA A 415 -3.90 -8.61 6.33
C ALA A 415 -4.25 -7.44 5.40
N GLY A 416 -4.39 -6.24 5.95
CA GLY A 416 -4.77 -5.04 5.19
C GLY A 416 -3.56 -4.33 4.57
N GLY A 417 -3.67 -3.95 3.31
CA GLY A 417 -2.72 -3.09 2.61
C GLY A 417 -3.41 -1.98 1.83
N SER A 418 -2.63 -1.03 1.31
CA SER A 418 -3.14 0.06 0.46
C SER A 418 -3.04 -0.24 -1.03
N ASP A 419 -2.10 -1.12 -1.42
CA ASP A 419 -1.64 -1.22 -2.80
C ASP A 419 -1.21 0.14 -3.36
N SER A 420 -0.59 0.96 -2.51
CA SER A 420 -0.13 2.29 -2.94
C SER A 420 0.90 2.14 -4.07
N PRO A 421 0.81 2.98 -5.14
CA PRO A 421 0.00 4.20 -5.22
C PRO A 421 -1.43 4.04 -5.78
N VAL A 422 -1.95 2.81 -5.97
CA VAL A 422 -3.31 2.57 -6.48
C VAL A 422 -4.36 3.18 -5.55
N THR A 423 -4.25 2.98 -4.23
CA THR A 423 -4.94 3.81 -3.24
C THR A 423 -3.96 4.45 -2.25
N PRO A 424 -4.32 5.58 -1.62
CA PRO A 424 -3.42 6.24 -0.68
C PRO A 424 -3.06 5.34 0.51
N ILE A 425 -1.81 5.42 0.98
CA ILE A 425 -1.40 4.85 2.29
C ILE A 425 -2.28 5.48 3.38
N ASN A 426 -3.30 4.76 3.82
CA ASN A 426 -4.25 5.25 4.82
C ASN A 426 -4.93 4.07 5.55
N PRO A 427 -4.25 3.46 6.54
CA PRO A 427 -4.82 2.36 7.32
C PRO A 427 -6.14 2.72 7.98
N ILE A 428 -6.33 3.98 8.41
CA ILE A 428 -7.58 4.45 9.02
C ILE A 428 -8.75 4.43 8.02
N LEU A 429 -8.50 4.75 6.75
CA LEU A 429 -9.49 4.60 5.68
C LEU A 429 -9.77 3.11 5.42
N GLY A 430 -8.74 2.26 5.43
CA GLY A 430 -8.91 0.81 5.34
C GLY A 430 -9.80 0.25 6.46
N ILE A 431 -9.50 0.60 7.71
CA ILE A 431 -10.30 0.25 8.90
C ILE A 431 -11.74 0.79 8.77
N HIS A 432 -11.90 2.04 8.33
CA HIS A 432 -13.23 2.61 8.08
C HIS A 432 -14.00 1.79 7.04
N SER A 433 -13.33 1.31 5.99
CA SER A 433 -13.94 0.53 4.91
C SER A 433 -14.37 -0.86 5.38
N LEU A 434 -13.60 -1.50 6.26
CA LEU A 434 -14.01 -2.77 6.89
C LEU A 434 -15.25 -2.61 7.78
N VAL A 435 -15.30 -1.54 8.57
CA VAL A 435 -16.39 -1.29 9.53
C VAL A 435 -17.66 -0.72 8.88
N ASN A 436 -17.51 -0.07 7.73
CA ASN A 436 -18.59 0.57 6.96
C ASN A 436 -18.64 0.02 5.53
N HIS A 437 -18.37 -1.28 5.38
CA HIS A 437 -18.40 -1.98 4.09
C HIS A 437 -19.72 -1.73 3.36
N LYS A 438 -19.65 -1.58 2.02
CA LYS A 438 -20.82 -1.23 1.19
C LYS A 438 -21.89 -2.31 1.19
N ASN A 439 -21.49 -3.57 1.31
CA ASN A 439 -22.38 -4.67 1.68
C ASN A 439 -22.44 -4.76 3.22
N PRO A 440 -23.60 -4.49 3.87
CA PRO A 440 -23.75 -4.55 5.32
C PRO A 440 -23.41 -5.92 5.93
N ASP A 441 -23.64 -7.01 5.21
CA ASP A 441 -23.39 -8.37 5.70
C ASP A 441 -21.89 -8.65 5.85
N GLU A 442 -21.05 -7.91 5.13
CA GLU A 442 -19.59 -8.02 5.13
C GLU A 442 -18.91 -7.01 6.08
N GLN A 443 -19.69 -6.27 6.88
CA GLN A 443 -19.13 -5.37 7.89
C GLN A 443 -18.48 -6.15 9.04
N ILE A 444 -17.27 -5.74 9.39
CA ILE A 444 -16.47 -6.31 10.48
C ILE A 444 -16.49 -5.37 11.69
N ASP A 445 -16.39 -5.93 12.90
CA ASP A 445 -16.28 -5.12 14.11
C ASP A 445 -14.94 -4.36 14.18
N LEU A 446 -14.90 -3.27 14.95
CA LEU A 446 -13.74 -2.39 14.98
C LEU A 446 -12.49 -3.05 15.57
N ASN A 447 -12.63 -3.98 16.53
CA ASN A 447 -11.48 -4.63 17.15
C ASN A 447 -10.74 -5.51 16.13
N THR A 448 -11.51 -6.29 15.37
CA THR A 448 -11.00 -7.13 14.26
C THR A 448 -10.49 -6.27 13.09
N ALA A 449 -11.17 -5.18 12.76
CA ALA A 449 -10.69 -4.27 11.70
C ALA A 449 -9.33 -3.62 12.05
N LEU A 450 -9.11 -3.28 13.33
CA LEU A 450 -7.82 -2.80 13.82
C LEU A 450 -6.75 -3.89 13.75
N SER A 451 -7.05 -5.13 14.16
CA SER A 451 -6.07 -6.23 14.13
C SER A 451 -5.57 -6.51 12.71
N ILE A 452 -6.44 -6.41 11.68
CA ILE A 452 -6.09 -6.58 10.26
C ILE A 452 -5.03 -5.58 9.78
N PHE A 453 -4.92 -4.41 10.41
CA PHE A 453 -3.91 -3.38 10.10
C PHE A 453 -2.81 -3.25 11.16
N ILE A 454 -2.79 -4.11 12.19
CA ILE A 454 -1.82 -4.02 13.29
C ILE A 454 -1.12 -5.36 13.52
N SER A 455 -1.84 -6.38 13.97
CA SER A 455 -1.25 -7.64 14.45
C SER A 455 -1.27 -8.76 13.40
N GLU A 456 -2.34 -8.85 12.60
CA GLU A 456 -2.51 -9.91 11.61
C GLU A 456 -1.45 -9.90 10.51
N PRO A 457 -1.02 -8.73 9.97
CA PRO A 457 0.03 -8.69 8.96
C PRO A 457 1.33 -9.38 9.38
N HIS A 458 1.72 -9.30 10.65
CA HIS A 458 2.92 -9.97 11.15
C HIS A 458 2.82 -11.50 11.18
N LYS A 459 1.61 -12.08 11.10
CA LYS A 459 1.43 -13.53 11.01
C LYS A 459 1.79 -14.06 9.61
N LEU A 460 1.60 -13.25 8.56
CA LEU A 460 1.93 -13.62 7.17
C LEU A 460 3.43 -13.90 7.02
N THR A 461 4.26 -13.14 7.73
CA THR A 461 5.72 -13.14 7.62
C THR A 461 6.40 -13.90 8.76
N LYS A 462 5.61 -14.52 9.66
CA LYS A 462 6.05 -15.20 10.89
C LYS A 462 6.83 -14.29 11.87
N GLU A 463 6.57 -12.99 11.84
CA GLU A 463 7.16 -11.99 12.75
C GLU A 463 6.29 -11.68 13.98
N SER A 464 5.11 -12.32 14.10
CA SER A 464 4.12 -12.05 15.16
C SER A 464 4.61 -12.29 16.60
N GLY A 465 5.78 -12.93 16.78
CA GLY A 465 6.39 -13.17 18.09
C GLY A 465 6.95 -11.91 18.77
N PHE A 466 7.20 -10.82 18.03
CA PHE A 466 7.90 -9.62 18.55
C PHE A 466 7.32 -8.27 18.10
N LYS A 467 6.27 -8.25 17.26
CA LYS A 467 5.66 -7.03 16.68
C LYS A 467 4.13 -7.08 16.75
N GLY A 468 3.48 -5.92 16.66
CA GLY A 468 2.01 -5.79 16.70
C GLY A 468 1.37 -5.77 18.09
N PHE A 469 2.18 -5.67 19.16
CA PHE A 469 1.74 -5.63 20.55
C PHE A 469 2.56 -4.64 21.37
N LEU A 470 1.96 -4.06 22.40
CA LEU A 470 2.66 -3.29 23.42
C LEU A 470 2.85 -4.17 24.67
N LYS A 471 4.01 -4.81 24.81
CA LYS A 471 4.31 -5.77 25.90
C LYS A 471 5.73 -5.62 26.40
N LYS A 472 5.99 -6.01 27.65
CA LYS A 472 7.36 -6.10 28.18
C LYS A 472 8.23 -6.98 27.26
N GLY A 473 9.42 -6.49 26.93
CA GLY A 473 10.37 -7.12 26.01
C GLY A 473 10.18 -6.75 24.53
N PHE A 474 9.08 -6.10 24.16
CA PHE A 474 8.81 -5.71 22.77
C PHE A 474 9.35 -4.30 22.49
N PRO A 475 9.59 -3.94 21.22
CA PRO A 475 9.89 -2.57 20.84
C PRO A 475 8.81 -1.60 21.33
N ALA A 476 9.24 -0.42 21.80
CA ALA A 476 8.36 0.69 22.14
C ALA A 476 7.89 1.42 20.88
N ASP A 477 7.20 0.67 20.03
CA ASP A 477 6.62 1.09 18.77
C ASP A 477 5.15 1.42 19.03
N PHE A 478 4.73 2.67 18.82
CA PHE A 478 3.33 3.05 18.98
C PHE A 478 2.94 4.29 18.18
N VAL A 479 1.69 4.31 17.71
CA VAL A 479 1.05 5.46 17.06
C VAL A 479 0.09 6.14 18.02
N CYS A 480 0.15 7.47 18.09
CA CYS A 480 -0.85 8.29 18.79
C CYS A 480 -1.93 8.74 17.81
N LEU A 481 -3.21 8.56 18.16
CA LEU A 481 -4.34 8.98 17.32
C LEU A 481 -4.98 10.29 17.83
N SER A 482 -5.54 11.07 16.91
CA SER A 482 -6.21 12.34 17.24
C SER A 482 -7.52 12.19 18.00
N ARG A 483 -8.15 11.01 17.93
CA ARG A 483 -9.39 10.65 18.62
C ARG A 483 -9.41 9.14 18.86
N ASP A 484 -10.21 8.73 19.84
CA ASP A 484 -10.52 7.33 20.09
C ASP A 484 -11.41 6.77 18.97
N PRO A 485 -11.00 5.72 18.24
CA PRO A 485 -11.88 5.09 17.26
C PRO A 485 -13.13 4.46 17.89
N PHE A 486 -13.12 4.11 19.18
CA PHE A 486 -14.28 3.56 19.90
C PHE A 486 -15.21 4.63 20.48
N ARG A 487 -14.83 5.92 20.46
CA ARG A 487 -15.67 7.04 20.95
C ARG A 487 -16.16 7.97 19.85
N VAL A 488 -16.10 7.53 18.60
CA VAL A 488 -16.68 8.25 17.45
C VAL A 488 -17.67 7.35 16.72
N SER A 489 -18.61 7.95 15.99
CA SER A 489 -19.49 7.17 15.10
C SER A 489 -18.66 6.49 14.00
N LYS A 490 -19.09 5.30 13.55
CA LYS A 490 -18.41 4.53 12.49
C LYS A 490 -18.09 5.37 11.23
N SER A 491 -19.00 6.27 10.86
CA SER A 491 -18.86 7.20 9.72
C SER A 491 -17.76 8.26 9.90
N LYS A 492 -17.34 8.55 11.14
CA LYS A 492 -16.31 9.54 11.48
C LYS A 492 -14.92 8.92 11.65
N ILE A 493 -14.79 7.57 11.65
CA ILE A 493 -13.49 6.87 11.78
C ILE A 493 -12.48 7.39 10.74
N LYS A 494 -12.89 7.54 9.47
CA LYS A 494 -12.02 8.07 8.39
C LYS A 494 -11.45 9.49 8.62
N LYS A 495 -11.95 10.22 9.63
CA LYS A 495 -11.44 11.55 10.01
C LYS A 495 -10.38 11.50 11.10
N ILE A 496 -10.18 10.34 11.72
CA ILE A 496 -9.08 10.12 12.67
C ILE A 496 -7.77 10.17 11.90
N CYS A 497 -6.73 10.63 12.57
CA CYS A 497 -5.42 10.77 11.96
C CYS A 497 -4.34 10.60 13.03
N PRO A 498 -3.16 10.07 12.66
CA PRO A 498 -2.01 10.05 13.53
C PRO A 498 -1.60 11.47 13.94
N THR A 499 -1.22 11.60 15.20
CA THR A 499 -0.67 12.84 15.79
C THR A 499 0.81 12.69 16.10
N ALA A 500 1.26 11.46 16.37
CA ALA A 500 2.67 11.11 16.50
C ALA A 500 2.88 9.62 16.19
N LEU A 501 4.09 9.25 15.82
CA LEU A 501 4.55 7.88 15.69
C LEU A 501 5.91 7.74 16.37
N TYR A 502 6.04 6.71 17.20
CA TYR A 502 7.26 6.32 17.87
C TYR A 502 7.70 4.95 17.39
N ILE A 503 8.99 4.79 17.09
CA ILE A 503 9.63 3.52 16.75
C ILE A 503 10.83 3.35 17.67
N SER A 504 10.88 2.24 18.41
CA SER A 504 11.89 1.95 19.43
C SER A 504 12.03 3.10 20.43
N GLY A 505 10.91 3.71 20.83
CA GLY A 505 10.88 4.85 21.76
C GLY A 505 11.33 6.18 21.17
N GLU A 506 11.72 6.25 19.89
CA GLU A 506 12.12 7.48 19.20
C GLU A 506 10.97 8.03 18.37
N THR A 507 10.72 9.34 18.45
CA THR A 507 9.69 9.99 17.64
C THR A 507 10.15 10.11 16.19
N VAL A 508 9.48 9.40 15.28
CA VAL A 508 9.73 9.48 13.82
C VAL A 508 8.74 10.38 13.09
N TYR A 509 7.58 10.63 13.71
CA TYR A 509 6.61 11.62 13.23
C TYR A 509 5.93 12.34 14.39
N LYS A 510 5.72 13.64 14.20
CA LYS A 510 4.87 14.45 15.08
C LYS A 510 4.13 15.47 14.23
N ARG A 511 2.81 15.52 14.38
CA ARG A 511 1.96 16.46 13.64
C ARG A 511 2.13 17.87 14.21
N ASN A 512 2.67 18.77 13.40
CA ASN A 512 2.78 20.18 13.77
C ASN A 512 1.39 20.86 13.77
N SER A 513 0.90 21.22 14.95
CA SER A 513 -0.40 21.90 15.14
C SER A 513 -0.40 23.35 14.62
N LEU A 514 0.75 24.03 14.59
CA LEU A 514 0.89 25.41 14.09
C LEU A 514 0.69 25.52 12.57
N PHE A 515 1.25 24.59 11.79
CA PHE A 515 1.23 24.64 10.33
C PHE A 515 -0.18 24.47 9.75
N GLN A 516 -1.08 23.75 10.42
CA GLN A 516 -2.48 23.62 9.96
C GLN A 516 -3.34 24.84 10.27
N LYS A 517 -3.09 25.56 11.38
CA LYS A 517 -3.75 26.85 11.62
C LYS A 517 -3.36 27.85 10.53
N LEU A 518 -2.08 27.91 10.16
CA LEU A 518 -1.57 28.73 9.06
C LEU A 518 -2.11 28.29 7.69
N LYS A 519 -2.08 27.00 7.36
CA LYS A 519 -2.58 26.49 6.06
C LYS A 519 -4.10 26.64 5.93
N GLY A 520 -4.86 26.48 7.02
CA GLY A 520 -6.30 26.76 7.06
C GLY A 520 -6.62 28.25 6.93
N PHE A 521 -5.76 29.13 7.44
CA PHE A 521 -5.88 30.58 7.29
C PHE A 521 -5.53 31.02 5.86
N ILE A 522 -4.46 30.49 5.28
CA ILE A 522 -4.01 30.76 3.90
C ILE A 522 -5.01 30.21 2.87
N ASN A 523 -5.55 29.00 3.05
CA ASN A 523 -6.58 28.45 2.16
C ASN A 523 -7.91 29.22 2.25
N LYS A 524 -8.22 29.85 3.39
CA LYS A 524 -9.36 30.78 3.49
C LYS A 524 -9.12 32.06 2.69
N LEU A 525 -7.91 32.61 2.75
CA LEU A 525 -7.52 33.81 2.00
C LEU A 525 -7.43 33.58 0.47
N LEU A 526 -7.03 32.37 0.04
CA LEU A 526 -6.91 32.04 -1.38
C LEU A 526 -8.23 31.64 -2.04
N ASN A 527 -9.25 31.28 -1.27
CA ASN A 527 -10.60 30.95 -1.77
C ASN A 527 -11.58 32.13 -1.65
N SER A 528 -11.12 33.29 -1.18
CA SER A 528 -11.92 34.52 -1.03
C SER A 528 -11.65 35.57 -2.11
N ASN A 529 -11.01 35.18 -3.22
CA ASN A 529 -10.84 35.96 -4.47
C ASN A 529 -11.15 35.04 -5.66
#